data_AF-A0AAD3VZS8-F1
#
_entry.id   AF-A0AAD3VZS8-F1
#
_cell.length_a   1.000
_cell.length_b   1.000
_cell.length_c   1.000
_cell.angle_alpha   90.00
_cell.angle_beta   90.00
_cell.angle_gamma   90.00
#
_symmetry.space_group_name_H-M   'P 1'
#
loop_
_entity.id
_entity.type
_entity.pdbx_description
1 polymer ?
#
loop_
_entity_poly.entity_id
_entity_poly.type
_entity_poly.pdbx_seq_one_letter_code
_entity_poly.pdbx_strand_id
1 'polypeptide(L)' 'LDTAARQAESHGRPLRRELALLLVHGTLHLLGYDHDEPQKEAIMWARQDAILKALNI' A
#
# COMPACT_ATOMS: atom_id res chain seq x y z
N LEU A 1 1.78 13.09 -7.40
CA LEU A 1 0.52 13.25 -6.62
C LEU A 1 -0.70 12.95 -7.47
N ASP A 2 -0.70 13.35 -8.74
CA ASP A 2 -1.82 13.14 -9.69
C ASP A 2 -2.30 11.68 -9.78
N THR A 3 -1.38 10.72 -9.83
CA THR A 3 -1.77 9.28 -9.83
C THR A 3 -2.45 8.87 -8.52
N ALA A 4 -1.89 9.25 -7.37
CA ALA A 4 -2.51 8.95 -6.08
C ALA A 4 -3.87 9.63 -5.91
N ALA A 5 -4.05 10.85 -6.45
CA ALA A 5 -5.33 11.54 -6.44
C ALA A 5 -6.39 10.81 -7.29
N ARG A 6 -6.03 10.41 -8.51
CA ARG A 6 -6.91 9.61 -9.37
C ARG A 6 -7.27 8.26 -8.75
N GLN A 7 -6.30 7.58 -8.15
CA GLN A 7 -6.54 6.31 -7.46
C GLN A 7 -7.45 6.49 -6.25
N ALA A 8 -7.18 7.49 -5.40
CA ALA A 8 -8.00 7.82 -4.24
C ALA A 8 -9.47 8.07 -4.63
N GLU A 9 -9.70 8.84 -5.69
CA GLU A 9 -11.02 9.09 -6.25
C GLU A 9 -11.68 7.78 -6.74
N SER A 10 -10.98 6.99 -7.56
CA SER A 10 -11.51 5.71 -8.08
C SER A 10 -11.83 4.68 -6.99
N HIS A 11 -11.06 4.68 -5.90
CA HIS A 11 -11.24 3.78 -4.76
C HIS A 11 -12.22 4.32 -3.72
N GLY A 12 -12.71 5.56 -3.86
CA GLY A 12 -13.60 6.21 -2.90
C GLY A 12 -12.95 6.42 -1.52
N ARG A 13 -11.64 6.72 -1.48
CA ARG A 13 -10.85 6.85 -0.24
C ARG A 13 -10.19 8.23 -0.14
N PRO A 14 -9.92 8.74 1.08
CA PRO A 14 -9.16 9.99 1.24
C PRO A 14 -7.77 9.89 0.60
N LEU A 15 -7.31 10.97 -0.07
CA LEU A 15 -5.97 11.03 -0.68
C LEU A 15 -4.85 10.64 0.30
N ARG A 16 -4.98 11.04 1.58
CA ARG A 16 -4.03 10.67 2.64
C ARG A 16 -3.88 9.16 2.79
N ARG A 17 -4.98 8.40 2.69
CA ARG A 17 -4.98 6.94 2.80
C ARG A 17 -4.28 6.31 1.59
N GLU A 18 -4.54 6.82 0.39
CA GLU A 18 -3.89 6.33 -0.83
C GLU A 18 -2.38 6.60 -0.82
N LEU A 19 -1.97 7.81 -0.40
CA LEU A 19 -0.56 8.16 -0.26
C LEU A 19 0.16 7.27 0.75
N ALA A 20 -0.48 6.97 1.88
CA ALA A 20 0.09 6.07 2.87
C ALA A 20 0.21 4.63 2.35
N LEU A 21 -0.80 4.15 1.63
CA LEU A 21 -0.76 2.83 0.99
C LEU A 21 0.41 2.75 0.02
N LEU A 22 0.56 3.72 -0.89
CA LEU A 22 1.66 3.75 -1.86
C LEU A 22 3.03 3.90 -1.20
N LEU A 23 3.12 4.68 -0.12
CA LEU A 23 4.36 4.84 0.64
C LEU A 23 4.78 3.53 1.32
N VAL A 24 3.84 2.87 2.02
CA VAL A 24 4.10 1.57 2.66
C VAL A 24 4.45 0.52 1.61
N HIS A 25 3.70 0.47 0.51
CA HIS A 25 3.91 -0.45 -0.59
C HIS A 25 5.32 -0.29 -1.22
N GLY A 26 5.68 0.93 -1.60
CA GLY A 26 7.01 1.22 -2.14
C GLY A 26 8.13 0.92 -1.15
N THR A 27 7.92 1.20 0.15
CA THR A 27 8.88 0.85 1.21
C THR A 27 9.07 -0.66 1.33
N LEU A 28 8.00 -1.45 1.25
CA LEU A 28 8.08 -2.90 1.30
C LEU A 28 8.87 -3.46 0.11
N HIS A 29 8.69 -2.92 -1.09
CA HIS A 29 9.53 -3.28 -2.24
C HIS A 29 11.01 -2.97 -2.02
N LEU A 30 11.34 -1.80 -1.44
CA LEU A 30 12.72 -1.46 -1.10
C LEU A 30 13.33 -2.41 -0.05
N LEU A 31 12.51 -3.04 0.78
CA LEU A 31 12.91 -4.04 1.77
C LEU A 31 12.92 -5.48 1.21
N GLY A 32 12.69 -5.66 -0.09
CA GLY A 32 12.74 -6.96 -0.76
C GLY A 32 11.45 -7.78 -0.68
N TYR A 33 10.33 -7.19 -0.24
CA TYR A 33 9.02 -7.81 -0.43
C TYR A 33 8.56 -7.62 -1.87
N ASP A 34 7.90 -8.62 -2.43
CA ASP A 34 7.38 -8.59 -3.79
C ASP A 34 6.01 -9.28 -3.85
N HIS A 35 5.31 -9.10 -4.95
CA HIS A 35 4.00 -9.68 -5.22
C HIS A 35 3.95 -10.31 -6.63
N ASP A 36 5.08 -10.83 -7.10
CA ASP A 36 5.23 -11.54 -8.39
C ASP A 36 4.70 -12.97 -8.36
N GLU A 37 4.60 -13.58 -7.17
CA GLU A 37 4.03 -14.91 -6.94
C GLU A 37 2.93 -14.86 -5.86
N PRO A 38 1.89 -15.70 -5.94
CA PRO A 38 0.77 -15.68 -4.99
C PRO A 38 1.17 -15.80 -3.51
N GLN A 39 2.20 -16.58 -3.20
CA GLN A 39 2.70 -16.74 -1.84
C GLN A 39 3.38 -15.47 -1.32
N LYS A 40 4.18 -14.80 -2.18
CA LYS A 40 4.88 -13.56 -1.83
C LYS A 40 3.90 -12.39 -1.71
N GLU A 41 2.92 -12.32 -2.63
CA GLU A 41 1.82 -11.36 -2.59
C GLU A 41 1.06 -11.44 -1.26
N ALA A 42 0.67 -12.64 -0.82
CA ALA A 42 -0.02 -12.82 0.45
C ALA A 42 0.81 -12.32 1.66
N ILE A 43 2.13 -12.56 1.65
CA ILE A 43 3.04 -12.07 2.69
C ILE A 43 3.14 -10.55 2.66
N MET A 44 3.33 -9.97 1.48
CA MET A 44 3.47 -8.52 1.31
C MET A 44 2.19 -7.79 1.71
N TRP A 45 1.01 -8.27 1.31
CA TRP A 45 -0.28 -7.69 1.69
C TRP A 45 -0.54 -7.77 3.18
N ALA A 46 -0.29 -8.92 3.81
CA ALA A 46 -0.43 -9.04 5.26
C ALA A 46 0.48 -8.04 6.00
N ARG A 47 1.69 -7.82 5.49
CA ARG A 47 2.62 -6.84 6.07
C ARG A 47 2.16 -5.40 5.84
N GLN A 48 1.67 -5.08 4.65
CA GLN A 48 1.14 -3.77 4.29
C GLN A 48 -0.06 -3.41 5.19
N ASP A 49 -1.02 -4.32 5.36
CA ASP A 49 -2.20 -4.13 6.19
C ASP A 49 -1.84 -3.92 7.67
N ALA A 50 -0.89 -4.71 8.18
CA ALA A 50 -0.40 -4.56 9.55
C ALA A 50 0.21 -3.17 9.80
N ILE A 51 1.00 -2.65 8.85
CA ILE A 51 1.63 -1.33 8.96
C ILE A 51 0.59 -0.22 8.86
N LEU A 52 -0.33 -0.28 7.88
CA LEU A 52 -1.39 0.73 7.74
C LEU A 52 -2.27 0.80 8.99
N LYS A 53 -2.59 -0.36 9.58
CA LYS A 53 -3.31 -0.43 10.87
C LYS A 53 -2.51 0.22 12.00
N ALA A 54 -1.21 -0.04 12.10
CA ALA A 54 -0.34 0.56 13.11
C ALA A 54 -0.22 2.10 12.97
N LEU A 55 -0.35 2.63 11.75
CA LEU A 55 -0.38 4.06 11.46
C LEU A 55 -1.75 4.72 11.67
N ASN A 56 -2.76 3.94 12.09
CA ASN A 56 -4.16 4.36 12.22
C ASN A 56 -4.72 4.95 10.91
N ILE A 57 -4.46 4.24 9.80
CA ILE A 57 -4.89 4.67 8.46
C ILE A 57 -6.05 3.87 7.92
#